data_AF-A0A843XDV7-F1
#
_entry.id   AF-A0A843XDV7-F1
#
_cell.length_a   1.000
_cell.length_b   1.000
_cell.length_c   1.000
_cell.angle_alpha   90.00
_cell.angle_beta   90.00
_cell.angle_gamma   90.00
#
_symmetry.space_group_name_H-M   'P 1'
#
loop_
_entity.id
_entity.type
_entity.pdbx_description
1 polymer ?
#
loop_
_entity_poly.entity_id
_entity_poly.type
_entity_poly.pdbx_seq_one_letter_code
_entity_poly.pdbx_strand_id
1 'polypeptide(L)'
;RHHKSSIVYKLDLGALLFQQDLCGHSSSGVKRRPVESGGSPAVAGCVKETRIDILVTQYERFQMQSGECITQLYSRFTDITNWLAGLGKTYEIGDMARIILRSLPASWTTKVTAIEEANDLRRMSLEKLIGSLMAHEINMERLGESSTKRGIETLSRPQKTHLMVSQ
;
A
#
# COMPACT_ATOMS: atom_id res chain seq x y z
N ARG A 1 18.30 34.64 -4.09
CA ARG A 1 16.94 34.06 -4.01
C ARG A 1 16.62 33.40 -5.35
N HIS A 2 16.68 32.07 -5.39
CA HIS A 2 15.89 31.15 -6.22
C HIS A 2 16.55 29.78 -6.08
N HIS A 3 16.09 29.04 -5.08
CA HIS A 3 16.49 27.67 -4.77
C HIS A 3 15.71 26.76 -5.72
N LYS A 4 16.37 26.21 -6.75
CA LYS A 4 15.84 25.07 -7.49
C LYS A 4 16.45 23.82 -6.88
N SER A 5 15.71 23.17 -5.97
CA SER A 5 15.99 21.80 -5.54
C SER A 5 15.76 20.86 -6.71
N SER A 6 16.81 20.66 -7.50
CA SER A 6 16.91 19.55 -8.43
C SER A 6 17.55 18.39 -7.64
N ILE A 7 16.73 17.66 -6.89
CA ILE A 7 17.13 16.36 -6.34
C ILE A 7 16.95 15.36 -7.49
N VAL A 8 17.87 15.46 -8.45
CA VAL A 8 18.17 14.35 -9.34
C VAL A 8 18.84 13.32 -8.45
N TYR A 9 18.15 12.21 -8.22
CA TYR A 9 18.73 11.01 -7.63
C TYR A 9 19.93 10.61 -8.50
N LYS A 10 21.11 11.11 -8.12
CA LYS A 10 22.38 10.62 -8.61
C LYS A 10 22.45 9.16 -8.23
N LEU A 11 22.49 8.34 -9.27
CA LEU A 11 22.93 6.96 -9.23
C LEU A 11 24.31 6.91 -8.56
N ASP A 12 24.38 6.51 -7.30
CA ASP A 12 25.60 5.99 -6.69
C ASP A 12 25.81 4.56 -7.19
N LEU A 13 26.30 4.50 -8.42
CA LEU A 13 26.80 3.30 -9.07
C LEU A 13 28.24 3.06 -8.56
N GLY A 14 28.38 2.48 -7.37
CA GLY A 14 29.71 2.04 -6.90
C GLY A 14 29.94 2.04 -5.41
N ALA A 15 29.34 1.09 -4.68
CA ALA A 15 29.93 0.54 -3.46
C ALA A 15 29.10 -0.68 -3.02
N LEU A 16 29.58 -1.89 -3.38
CA LEU A 16 29.57 -3.11 -2.56
C LEU A 16 29.95 -4.31 -3.44
N LEU A 17 31.13 -4.23 -4.04
CA LEU A 17 31.98 -5.41 -4.22
C LEU A 17 32.93 -5.43 -3.02
N PHE A 18 32.75 -6.38 -2.10
CA PHE A 18 33.85 -6.88 -1.29
C PHE A 18 33.62 -8.34 -0.90
N GLN A 19 34.64 -9.14 -1.22
CA GLN A 19 34.81 -10.59 -1.14
C GLN A 19 34.39 -11.31 0.15
N GLN A 20 34.07 -12.60 -0.02
CA GLN A 20 34.91 -13.67 0.54
C GLN A 20 35.02 -14.83 -0.46
N ASP A 21 36.24 -14.97 -1.03
CA ASP A 21 36.82 -16.24 -1.45
C ASP A 21 36.84 -17.21 -0.26
N LEU A 22 36.72 -18.53 -0.51
CA LEU A 22 37.55 -19.58 0.12
C LEU A 22 37.23 -20.98 -0.48
N CYS A 23 38.30 -21.65 -0.94
CA CYS A 23 38.50 -23.08 -1.18
C CYS A 23 37.82 -23.70 -2.43
N GLY A 24 38.48 -24.47 -3.31
CA GLY A 24 39.82 -25.07 -3.30
C GLY A 24 39.81 -26.27 -4.27
N HIS A 25 40.93 -26.50 -4.97
CA HIS A 25 41.15 -27.56 -5.97
C HIS A 25 40.75 -28.99 -5.55
N SER A 26 40.33 -29.84 -6.49
CA SER A 26 41.23 -30.81 -7.16
C SER A 26 40.46 -31.97 -7.82
N SER A 27 41.07 -32.49 -8.88
CA SER A 27 40.64 -33.62 -9.71
C SER A 27 40.49 -34.97 -8.98
N SER A 28 39.75 -35.85 -9.66
CA SER A 28 39.99 -37.30 -9.80
C SER A 28 38.84 -38.17 -9.29
N GLY A 29 38.34 -39.01 -10.19
CA GLY A 29 37.17 -39.84 -9.95
C GLY A 29 37.46 -41.10 -9.14
N VAL A 30 36.44 -41.60 -8.44
CA VAL A 30 36.23 -43.03 -8.21
C VAL A 30 34.72 -43.26 -8.10
N LYS A 31 34.23 -44.17 -8.94
CA LYS A 31 32.90 -44.75 -8.93
C LYS A 31 32.74 -45.68 -7.72
N ARG A 32 31.87 -45.34 -6.75
CA ARG A 32 31.17 -46.30 -5.89
C ARG A 32 29.82 -45.73 -5.45
N ARG A 33 28.74 -46.47 -5.70
CA ARG A 33 27.49 -46.35 -4.94
C ARG A 33 27.72 -46.98 -3.56
N PRO A 34 27.13 -46.39 -2.52
CA PRO A 34 26.19 -47.15 -1.70
C PRO A 34 24.84 -46.44 -1.60
N VAL A 35 23.79 -47.24 -1.51
CA VAL A 35 22.47 -46.83 -1.05
C VAL A 35 22.58 -46.54 0.44
N GLU A 36 22.07 -45.41 0.92
CA GLU A 36 21.39 -45.21 2.20
C GLU A 36 20.77 -43.81 2.24
N SER A 37 19.74 -43.72 3.06
CA SER A 37 18.74 -42.68 3.30
C SER A 37 19.21 -41.23 3.48
N GLY A 38 18.31 -40.31 3.11
CA GLY A 38 18.24 -38.98 3.73
C GLY A 38 19.04 -37.90 3.03
N GLY A 39 18.33 -36.87 2.54
CA GLY A 39 18.93 -35.65 2.01
C GLY A 39 18.28 -35.20 0.72
N SER A 40 17.18 -34.45 0.84
CA SER A 40 16.62 -33.70 -0.28
C SER A 40 17.68 -32.71 -0.81
N PRO A 41 17.94 -32.65 -2.13
CA PRO A 41 19.04 -31.84 -2.67
C PRO A 41 18.64 -30.36 -2.80
N ALA A 42 19.64 -29.49 -2.68
CA ALA A 42 19.65 -28.08 -3.08
C ALA A 42 18.95 -27.04 -2.18
N VAL A 43 19.58 -26.68 -1.05
CA VAL A 43 19.23 -25.48 -0.26
C VAL A 43 20.06 -24.23 -0.58
N ALA A 44 20.89 -24.24 -1.63
CA ALA A 44 21.72 -23.09 -2.00
C ALA A 44 21.00 -22.01 -2.83
N GLY A 45 19.82 -22.30 -3.38
CA GLY A 45 18.89 -21.31 -3.96
C GLY A 45 17.82 -20.82 -2.97
N CYS A 46 17.82 -21.33 -1.74
CA CYS A 46 16.68 -21.26 -0.82
C CYS A 46 16.39 -19.85 -0.29
N VAL A 47 17.41 -19.03 -0.01
CA VAL A 47 17.18 -17.80 0.78
C VAL A 47 16.55 -16.67 -0.04
N LYS A 48 16.94 -16.49 -1.32
CA LYS A 48 16.44 -15.39 -2.16
C LYS A 48 15.01 -15.67 -2.66
N GLU A 49 14.77 -16.86 -3.20
CA GLU A 49 13.43 -17.32 -3.57
C GLU A 49 12.46 -17.29 -2.38
N THR A 50 12.88 -17.77 -1.20
CA THR A 50 12.03 -17.73 0.01
C THR A 50 11.66 -16.29 0.41
N ARG A 51 12.57 -15.33 0.26
CA ARG A 51 12.27 -13.92 0.59
C ARG A 51 11.27 -13.29 -0.39
N ILE A 52 11.38 -13.59 -1.68
CA ILE A 52 10.41 -13.15 -2.68
C ILE A 52 9.03 -13.72 -2.34
N ASP A 53 8.94 -15.03 -2.07
CA ASP A 53 7.66 -15.69 -1.78
C ASP A 53 6.97 -15.13 -0.53
N ILE A 54 7.73 -14.86 0.53
CA ILE A 54 7.21 -14.22 1.75
C ILE A 54 6.66 -12.83 1.42
N LEU A 55 7.42 -12.00 0.70
CA LEU A 55 7.00 -10.64 0.36
C LEU A 55 5.80 -10.62 -0.59
N VAL A 56 5.75 -11.53 -1.57
CA VAL A 56 4.59 -11.70 -2.46
C VAL A 56 3.36 -12.08 -1.64
N THR A 57 3.51 -13.01 -0.69
CA THR A 57 2.41 -13.41 0.20
C THR A 57 1.91 -12.21 1.04
N GLN A 58 2.82 -11.39 1.56
CA GLN A 58 2.46 -10.17 2.30
C GLN A 58 1.75 -9.14 1.41
N TYR A 59 2.19 -8.97 0.18
CA TYR A 59 1.56 -8.09 -0.81
C TYR A 59 0.15 -8.58 -1.18
N GLU A 60 -0.02 -9.87 -1.47
CA GLU A 60 -1.31 -10.45 -1.87
C GLU A 60 -2.34 -10.46 -0.75
N ARG A 61 -1.89 -10.63 0.50
CA ARG A 61 -2.72 -10.60 1.71
C ARG A 61 -2.72 -9.26 2.42
N PHE A 62 -2.27 -8.21 1.74
CA PHE A 62 -2.14 -6.88 2.34
C PHE A 62 -3.51 -6.38 2.82
N GLN A 63 -3.57 -6.03 4.10
CA GLN A 63 -4.76 -5.51 4.76
C GLN A 63 -4.40 -4.35 5.68
N MET A 64 -5.38 -3.47 5.90
CA MET A 64 -5.33 -2.44 6.90
C MET A 64 -5.37 -3.05 8.30
N GLN A 65 -4.50 -2.57 9.18
CA GLN A 65 -4.46 -3.00 10.56
C GLN A 65 -5.44 -2.19 11.42
N SER A 66 -5.83 -2.75 12.57
CA SER A 66 -6.72 -2.06 13.49
C SER A 66 -6.07 -0.79 14.04
N GLY A 67 -6.76 0.34 13.92
CA GLY A 67 -6.28 1.65 14.42
C GLY A 67 -5.18 2.27 13.55
N GLU A 68 -4.87 1.68 12.41
CA GLU A 68 -3.97 2.26 11.42
C GLU A 68 -4.66 3.40 10.66
N CYS A 69 -3.93 4.44 10.25
CA CYS A 69 -4.43 5.47 9.34
C CYS A 69 -3.96 5.27 7.90
N ILE A 70 -4.57 5.96 6.93
CA ILE A 70 -4.26 5.80 5.50
C ILE A 70 -2.79 6.06 5.18
N THR A 71 -2.14 7.01 5.85
CA THR A 71 -0.71 7.30 5.62
C THR A 71 0.19 6.16 6.08
N GLN A 72 -0.11 5.55 7.23
CA GLN A 72 0.62 4.38 7.74
C GLN A 72 0.43 3.17 6.84
N LEU A 73 -0.81 2.92 6.40
CA LEU A 73 -1.14 1.87 5.44
C LEU A 73 -0.34 2.02 4.15
N TYR A 74 -0.32 3.23 3.58
CA TYR A 74 0.41 3.49 2.35
C TYR A 74 1.93 3.37 2.52
N SER A 75 2.47 3.77 3.68
CA SER A 75 3.90 3.58 3.99
C SER A 75 4.28 2.10 3.96
N ARG A 76 3.56 1.24 4.70
CA ARG A 76 3.84 -0.21 4.71
C ARG A 76 3.71 -0.84 3.34
N PHE A 77 2.70 -0.42 2.56
CA PHE A 77 2.51 -0.88 1.19
C PHE A 77 3.71 -0.52 0.30
N THR A 78 4.19 0.71 0.43
CA THR A 78 5.36 1.22 -0.30
C THR A 78 6.63 0.47 0.09
N ASP A 79 6.81 0.15 1.37
CA ASP A 79 7.95 -0.64 1.82
C ASP A 79 7.97 -2.03 1.16
N ILE A 80 6.85 -2.76 1.20
CA ILE A 80 6.75 -4.10 0.58
C ILE A 80 7.04 -4.04 -0.93
N THR A 81 6.45 -3.07 -1.64
CA THR A 81 6.64 -2.92 -3.08
C THR A 81 8.07 -2.50 -3.43
N ASN A 82 8.73 -1.68 -2.61
CA ASN A 82 10.14 -1.32 -2.76
C ASN A 82 11.07 -2.53 -2.54
N TRP A 83 10.81 -3.35 -1.52
CA TRP A 83 11.56 -4.59 -1.29
C TRP A 83 11.40 -5.57 -2.46
N LEU A 84 10.19 -5.75 -2.97
CA LEU A 84 9.93 -6.59 -4.14
C LEU A 84 10.62 -6.04 -5.41
N ALA A 85 10.58 -4.73 -5.62
CA ALA A 85 11.24 -4.07 -6.74
C ALA A 85 12.77 -4.27 -6.68
N GLY A 86 13.37 -4.15 -5.50
CA GLY A 86 14.80 -4.44 -5.27
C GLY A 86 15.19 -5.90 -5.52
N LEU A 87 14.22 -6.81 -5.54
CA LEU A 87 14.39 -8.23 -5.89
C LEU A 87 13.96 -8.55 -7.32
N GLY A 88 13.61 -7.55 -8.14
CA GLY A 88 13.24 -7.72 -9.54
C GLY A 88 11.75 -8.03 -9.80
N LYS A 89 10.88 -7.95 -8.78
CA LYS A 89 9.43 -8.09 -8.91
C LYS A 89 8.74 -6.72 -8.83
N THR A 90 8.18 -6.25 -9.94
CA THR A 90 7.43 -4.99 -10.02
C THR A 90 5.97 -5.24 -10.35
N TYR A 91 5.10 -4.28 -10.00
CA TYR A 91 3.66 -4.36 -10.23
C TYR A 91 3.19 -3.13 -11.00
N GLU A 92 2.13 -3.28 -11.78
CA GLU A 92 1.51 -2.14 -12.44
C GLU A 92 0.74 -1.27 -11.45
N ILE A 93 0.67 0.04 -11.73
CA ILE A 93 -0.03 1.01 -10.90
C ILE A 93 -1.50 0.60 -10.65
N GLY A 94 -2.16 0.05 -11.67
CA GLY A 94 -3.54 -0.40 -11.54
C GLY A 94 -3.72 -1.59 -10.59
N ASP A 95 -2.74 -2.51 -10.54
CA ASP A 95 -2.76 -3.63 -9.60
C ASP A 95 -2.49 -3.15 -8.19
N MET A 96 -1.51 -2.25 -8.02
CA MET A 96 -1.23 -1.61 -6.73
C MET A 96 -2.46 -0.87 -6.20
N ALA A 97 -3.15 -0.09 -7.04
CA ALA A 97 -4.38 0.60 -6.69
C ALA A 97 -5.48 -0.35 -6.21
N ARG A 98 -5.67 -1.49 -6.91
CA ARG A 98 -6.63 -2.53 -6.52
C ARG A 98 -6.28 -3.17 -5.17
N ILE A 99 -5.01 -3.45 -4.90
CA ILE A 99 -4.58 -4.00 -3.61
C ILE A 99 -4.87 -3.01 -2.48
N ILE A 100 -4.53 -1.72 -2.68
CA ILE A 100 -4.81 -0.68 -1.68
C ILE A 100 -6.31 -0.58 -1.40
N LEU A 101 -7.16 -0.48 -2.44
CA LEU A 101 -8.61 -0.39 -2.26
C LEU A 101 -9.20 -1.62 -1.54
N ARG A 102 -8.75 -2.82 -1.91
CA ARG A 102 -9.19 -4.09 -1.28
C ARG A 102 -8.69 -4.24 0.16
N SER A 103 -7.60 -3.58 0.53
CA SER A 103 -7.03 -3.65 1.88
C SER A 103 -7.81 -2.86 2.93
N LEU A 104 -8.69 -1.94 2.50
CA LEU A 104 -9.47 -1.08 3.37
C LEU A 104 -10.59 -1.84 4.10
N PRO A 105 -10.97 -1.43 5.33
CA PRO A 105 -12.04 -2.07 6.06
C PRO A 105 -13.41 -1.80 5.43
N ALA A 106 -14.40 -2.64 5.76
CA ALA A 106 -15.74 -2.58 5.17
C ALA A 106 -16.47 -1.23 5.35
N SER A 107 -16.09 -0.41 6.34
CA SER A 107 -16.62 0.96 6.49
C SER A 107 -16.31 1.86 5.28
N TRP A 108 -15.34 1.51 4.45
CA TRP A 108 -14.93 2.27 3.26
C TRP A 108 -15.66 1.87 1.99
N THR A 109 -16.54 0.85 2.01
CA THR A 109 -17.17 0.28 0.80
C THR A 109 -17.81 1.34 -0.11
N THR A 110 -18.52 2.31 0.47
CA THR A 110 -19.15 3.41 -0.31
C THR A 110 -18.11 4.26 -1.04
N LYS A 111 -16.99 4.58 -0.38
CA LYS A 111 -15.92 5.38 -0.96
C LYS A 111 -15.15 4.60 -2.03
N VAL A 112 -14.89 3.31 -1.80
CA VAL A 112 -14.23 2.42 -2.77
C VAL A 112 -15.06 2.33 -4.05
N THR A 113 -16.35 2.03 -3.93
CA THR A 113 -17.27 1.92 -5.09
C THR A 113 -17.28 3.21 -5.91
N ALA A 114 -17.39 4.36 -5.26
CA ALA A 114 -17.39 5.66 -5.95
C ALA A 114 -16.06 5.94 -6.67
N ILE A 115 -14.92 5.47 -6.14
CA ILE A 115 -13.63 5.62 -6.83
C ILE A 115 -13.59 4.73 -8.07
N GLU A 116 -14.01 3.47 -7.95
CA GLU A 116 -14.02 2.47 -9.03
C GLU A 116 -14.96 2.87 -10.18
N GLU A 117 -16.10 3.47 -9.88
CA GLU A 117 -17.04 3.97 -10.89
C GLU A 117 -16.54 5.23 -11.59
N ALA A 118 -15.87 6.13 -10.86
CA ALA A 118 -15.48 7.44 -11.38
C ALA A 118 -14.08 7.48 -12.03
N ASN A 119 -13.24 6.47 -11.82
CA ASN A 119 -11.84 6.49 -12.28
C ASN A 119 -11.41 5.17 -12.91
N ASP A 120 -10.66 5.25 -14.01
CA ASP A 120 -9.88 4.11 -14.51
C ASP A 120 -8.65 3.90 -13.63
N LEU A 121 -8.68 2.85 -12.80
CA LEU A 121 -7.59 2.50 -11.88
C LEU A 121 -6.26 2.24 -12.57
N ARG A 122 -6.25 1.84 -13.86
CA ARG A 122 -5.01 1.59 -14.60
C ARG A 122 -4.28 2.88 -14.96
N ARG A 123 -4.98 4.01 -14.96
CA ARG A 123 -4.46 5.32 -15.39
C ARG A 123 -4.34 6.33 -14.26
N MET A 124 -5.03 6.08 -13.14
CA MET A 124 -4.96 6.93 -11.96
C MET A 124 -3.62 6.74 -11.23
N SER A 125 -2.95 7.84 -10.86
CA SER A 125 -1.76 7.78 -10.02
C SER A 125 -2.10 7.37 -8.58
N LEU A 126 -1.16 6.67 -7.91
CA LEU A 126 -1.33 6.29 -6.51
C LEU A 126 -1.44 7.52 -5.60
N GLU A 127 -0.72 8.59 -5.90
CA GLU A 127 -0.80 9.85 -5.15
C GLU A 127 -2.23 10.42 -5.14
N LYS A 128 -2.91 10.41 -6.29
CA LYS A 128 -4.31 10.86 -6.41
C LYS A 128 -5.24 9.96 -5.60
N LEU A 129 -5.04 8.64 -5.68
CA LEU A 129 -5.81 7.67 -4.92
C LEU A 129 -5.66 7.91 -3.41
N ILE A 130 -4.43 7.95 -2.91
CA ILE A 130 -4.13 8.15 -1.48
C ILE A 130 -4.64 9.51 -1.01
N GLY A 131 -4.48 10.58 -1.80
CA GLY A 131 -5.06 11.89 -1.51
C GLY A 131 -6.59 11.84 -1.31
N SER A 132 -7.30 11.12 -2.19
CA SER A 132 -8.76 10.93 -2.09
C SER A 132 -9.17 10.12 -0.85
N LEU A 133 -8.37 9.13 -0.46
CA LEU A 133 -8.61 8.32 0.73
C LEU A 133 -8.35 9.11 2.02
N MET A 134 -7.24 9.84 2.13
CA MET A 134 -6.94 10.70 3.29
C MET A 134 -8.02 11.78 3.49
N ALA A 135 -8.49 12.40 2.40
CA ALA A 135 -9.58 13.37 2.49
C ALA A 135 -10.89 12.76 3.02
N HIS A 136 -11.14 11.49 2.72
CA HIS A 136 -12.29 10.76 3.26
C HIS A 136 -12.10 10.40 4.74
N GLU A 137 -10.91 9.97 5.14
CA GLU A 137 -10.54 9.69 6.53
C GLU A 137 -10.87 10.86 7.45
N ILE A 138 -10.38 12.06 7.10
CA ILE A 138 -10.63 13.31 7.84
C ILE A 138 -12.14 13.62 7.94
N ASN A 139 -12.90 13.38 6.87
CA ASN A 139 -14.34 13.61 6.87
C ASN A 139 -15.09 12.61 7.77
N MET A 140 -14.65 11.35 7.80
CA MET A 140 -15.24 10.34 8.68
C MET A 140 -15.00 10.67 10.15
N GLU A 141 -13.79 11.13 10.51
CA GLU A 141 -13.47 11.58 11.88
C GLU A 141 -14.39 12.73 12.33
N ARG A 142 -14.55 13.75 11.48
CA ARG A 142 -15.43 14.91 11.75
C ARG A 142 -16.89 14.51 11.93
N LEU A 143 -17.36 13.50 11.18
CA LEU A 143 -18.74 13.02 11.28
C LEU A 143 -18.95 12.09 12.49
N GLY A 144 -17.93 11.32 12.87
CA GLY A 144 -17.91 10.52 14.10
C GLY A 144 -18.09 11.36 15.37
N GLU A 145 -17.48 12.55 15.41
CA GLU A 145 -17.64 13.51 16.51
C GLU A 145 -19.02 14.20 16.55
N SER A 146 -19.71 14.28 15.40
CA SER A 146 -20.99 15.00 15.27
C SER A 146 -22.24 14.18 15.63
N SER A 147 -22.09 12.86 15.84
CA SER A 147 -23.21 11.95 16.09
C SER A 147 -23.82 12.07 17.49
N THR A 148 -23.24 12.87 18.39
CA THR A 148 -23.79 13.16 19.73
C THR A 148 -24.67 14.43 19.77
N LYS A 149 -24.78 15.22 18.70
CA LYS A 149 -25.54 16.49 18.73
C LYS A 149 -26.30 16.80 17.45
N ARG A 150 -27.32 16.00 17.12
CA ARG A 150 -28.45 16.48 16.30
C ARG A 150 -29.78 16.08 16.92
N GLY A 151 -30.09 16.73 18.05
CA GLY A 151 -31.47 17.01 18.41
C GLY A 151 -32.05 17.93 17.34
N ILE A 152 -33.16 17.52 16.77
CA ILE A 152 -33.81 18.14 15.62
C ILE A 152 -34.50 19.42 16.11
N GLU A 153 -33.92 20.59 15.86
CA GLU A 153 -34.62 21.87 16.08
C GLU A 153 -35.48 22.15 14.84
N THR A 154 -36.74 21.75 14.91
CA THR A 154 -37.77 22.10 13.93
C THR A 154 -37.90 23.62 13.85
N LEU A 155 -37.45 24.23 12.75
CA LEU A 155 -37.70 25.63 12.42
C LEU A 155 -39.21 25.90 12.37
N SER A 156 -39.72 26.54 13.42
CA SER A 156 -41.00 27.24 13.37
C SER A 156 -40.85 28.46 12.45
N ARG A 157 -41.54 28.41 11.31
CA ARG A 157 -41.63 29.49 10.32
C ARG A 157 -42.65 30.54 10.83
N PRO A 158 -42.28 31.81 11.10
CA PRO A 158 -43.29 32.82 11.37
C PRO A 158 -43.97 33.22 10.06
N GLN A 159 -45.29 33.03 9.99
CA GLN A 159 -46.15 33.63 8.97
C GLN A 159 -46.20 35.14 9.22
N LYS A 160 -45.80 35.94 8.22
CA LYS A 160 -45.95 37.40 8.24
C LYS A 160 -47.44 37.72 8.06
N THR A 161 -48.12 38.10 9.13
CA THR A 161 -49.46 38.67 9.04
C THR A 161 -49.33 40.09 8.49
N HIS A 162 -49.79 40.28 7.25
CA HIS A 162 -50.01 41.58 6.65
C HIS A 162 -51.28 42.17 7.26
N LEU A 163 -51.13 43.03 8.27
CA LEU A 163 -52.25 43.88 8.72
C LEU A 163 -52.50 44.95 7.66
N MET A 164 -53.52 44.74 6.83
CA MET A 164 -54.33 45.83 6.31
C MET A 164 -55.44 46.08 7.33
N VAL A 165 -55.44 47.24 7.99
CA VAL A 165 -56.68 47.85 8.47
C VAL A 165 -56.58 49.35 8.23
N SER A 166 -57.54 49.81 7.43
CA SER A 166 -57.89 51.18 7.14
C SER A 166 -58.35 51.95 8.37
N GLN A 167 -57.94 53.21 8.48
CA GLN A 167 -58.81 54.37 8.74
C GLN A 167 -58.02 55.65 8.47
#